data_AF-A0A2H8TF05-F1
#
_entry.id   AF-A0A2H8TF05-F1
#
_cell.length_a   1.000
_cell.length_b   1.000
_cell.length_c   1.000
_cell.angle_alpha   90.00
_cell.angle_beta   90.00
_cell.angle_gamma   90.00
#
_symmetry.space_group_name_H-M   'P 1'
#
loop_
_entity.id
_entity.type
_entity.pdbx_description
1 polymer ?
#
loop_
_entity_poly.entity_id
_entity_poly.type
_entity_poly.pdbx_seq_one_letter_code
_entity_poly.pdbx_strand_id
1 'polypeptide(L)'
;YLCIVYFIVCSYKYIVYLLIYVKNLKQMFMFRDMQNNKDDLSKQVILAEFLTLILSVGETLPISCFEFMNVDFVTKILSDIEDNQQKSSYDEKKIECMINLLLSYNLQFSEIESNITLKGLALRKNAKVLTENLMILLILEKDPVQVLKLKKKPKNSVEKMLNDILADSKTAKLLYINDVEVLVDFIIRQLLNVPSEEMARTSYLELCKNIIFNTEYLNQRHKLSYLNKCLQEILVDDSSCTKNQDVCIIEEIYSKHPELLE
;
A
#
# COMPACT_ATOMS: atom_id res chain seq x y z
N TYR A 1 10.95 24.96 17.67
CA TYR A 1 10.94 25.14 16.20
C TYR A 1 10.12 24.06 15.49
N LEU A 2 10.29 22.76 15.75
CA LEU A 2 9.42 21.71 15.17
C LEU A 2 7.93 21.90 15.48
N CYS A 3 7.56 22.31 16.71
CA CYS A 3 6.16 22.56 17.06
C CYS A 3 5.52 23.75 16.33
N ILE A 4 6.30 24.76 15.93
CA ILE A 4 5.81 25.92 15.16
C ILE A 4 5.57 25.51 13.71
N VAL A 5 6.44 24.66 13.16
CA VAL A 5 6.22 24.06 11.83
C VAL A 5 5.01 23.14 11.85
N TYR A 6 4.83 22.33 12.90
CA TYR A 6 3.64 21.49 13.09
C TYR A 6 2.35 22.33 13.13
N PHE A 7 2.37 23.49 13.81
CA PHE A 7 1.24 24.41 13.90
C PHE A 7 0.92 25.11 12.56
N ILE A 8 1.95 25.45 11.79
CA ILE A 8 1.81 26.06 10.44
C ILE A 8 1.31 25.03 9.41
N VAL A 9 1.67 23.76 9.57
CA VAL A 9 1.25 22.68 8.66
C VAL A 9 -0.20 22.26 8.88
N CYS A 10 -0.70 22.31 10.12
CA CYS A 10 -2.11 22.02 10.44
C CYS A 10 -3.09 23.15 10.03
N SER A 11 -2.60 24.34 9.69
CA SER A 11 -3.45 25.46 9.24
C SER A 11 -3.58 25.45 7.71
N TYR A 12 -4.70 24.90 7.23
CA TYR A 12 -5.20 24.84 5.86
C TYR A 12 -4.74 26.00 4.94
N LYS A 13 -3.60 25.86 4.23
CA LYS A 13 -3.28 26.50 2.93
C LYS A 13 -1.86 26.27 2.38
N TYR A 14 -1.03 25.43 2.99
CA TYR A 14 0.42 25.44 2.75
C TYR A 14 1.03 24.14 2.16
N ILE A 15 0.28 23.36 1.39
CA ILE A 15 0.86 22.24 0.58
C ILE A 15 1.96 22.75 -0.35
N VAL A 16 1.79 23.95 -0.91
CA VAL A 16 2.78 24.63 -1.75
C VAL A 16 4.06 24.96 -0.98
N TYR A 17 3.98 25.37 0.28
CA TYR A 17 5.18 25.61 1.10
C TYR A 17 5.83 24.30 1.55
N LEU A 18 5.06 23.24 1.77
CA LEU A 18 5.58 21.89 2.01
C LEU A 18 6.40 21.41 0.81
N LEU A 19 5.88 21.56 -0.42
CA LEU A 19 6.58 21.24 -1.68
C LEU A 19 7.80 22.14 -1.94
N ILE A 20 7.72 23.43 -1.60
CA ILE A 20 8.86 24.36 -1.66
C ILE A 20 9.92 24.01 -0.59
N TYR A 21 9.51 23.52 0.57
CA TYR A 21 10.40 23.06 1.64
C TYR A 21 11.01 21.68 1.31
N VAL A 22 10.28 20.81 0.62
CA VAL A 22 10.79 19.57 -0.01
C VAL A 22 11.87 19.90 -1.04
N LYS A 23 11.67 20.93 -1.86
CA LYS A 23 12.65 21.40 -2.85
C LYS A 23 13.88 22.07 -2.24
N ASN A 24 13.79 22.65 -1.03
CA ASN A 24 14.87 23.38 -0.38
C ASN A 24 15.45 22.62 0.82
N LEU A 25 16.39 21.70 0.53
CA LEU A 25 17.59 21.30 1.30
C LEU A 25 17.50 20.94 2.80
N LYS A 26 16.38 21.08 3.52
CA LYS A 26 16.29 20.78 4.96
C LYS A 26 15.84 19.36 5.29
N GLN A 27 15.39 18.58 4.31
CA GLN A 27 15.02 17.18 4.53
C GLN A 27 16.23 16.26 4.73
N MET A 28 17.41 16.62 4.21
CA MET A 28 18.67 15.89 4.39
C MET A 28 19.00 15.59 5.87
N PHE A 29 18.78 16.56 6.75
CA PHE A 29 19.09 16.41 8.18
C PHE A 29 18.13 15.46 8.89
N MET A 30 16.84 15.44 8.50
CA MET A 30 15.83 14.61 9.17
C MET A 30 15.99 13.13 8.80
N PHE A 31 16.30 12.81 7.54
CA PHE A 31 16.56 11.42 7.12
C PHE A 31 17.84 10.87 7.73
N ARG A 32 18.90 11.68 7.76
CA ARG A 32 20.18 11.32 8.38
C ARG A 32 20.03 11.16 9.90
N ASP A 33 19.20 11.97 10.55
CA ASP A 33 18.89 11.81 11.97
C ASP A 33 18.07 10.55 12.27
N MET A 34 17.14 10.16 11.38
CA MET A 34 16.42 8.88 11.50
C MET A 34 17.34 7.68 11.37
N GLN A 35 18.32 7.73 10.45
CA GLN A 35 19.30 6.66 10.27
C GLN A 35 20.34 6.59 11.41
N ASN A 36 20.73 7.73 11.97
CA ASN A 36 21.85 7.82 12.92
C ASN A 36 21.44 7.78 14.41
N ASN A 37 20.24 8.22 14.80
CA ASN A 37 19.81 8.20 16.20
C ASN A 37 18.94 6.98 16.49
N LYS A 38 19.56 5.89 16.96
CA LYS A 38 18.84 4.69 17.42
C LYS A 38 18.20 4.85 18.81
N ASP A 39 18.71 5.79 19.62
CA ASP A 39 18.39 5.85 21.06
C ASP A 39 17.22 6.78 21.42
N ASP A 40 16.77 7.63 20.49
CA ASP A 40 15.61 8.52 20.71
C ASP A 40 14.39 8.05 19.91
N LEU A 41 13.73 7.02 20.45
CA LEU A 41 12.50 6.44 19.91
C LEU A 41 11.39 7.51 19.71
N SER A 42 11.32 8.50 20.60
CA SER A 42 10.32 9.58 20.52
C SER A 42 10.55 10.47 19.30
N LYS A 43 11.81 10.78 19.00
CA LYS A 43 12.19 11.54 17.80
C LYS A 43 11.92 10.76 16.52
N GLN A 44 12.19 9.45 16.49
CA GLN A 44 11.89 8.62 15.31
C GLN A 44 10.39 8.61 14.97
N VAL A 45 9.53 8.47 15.98
CA VAL A 45 8.07 8.51 15.80
C VAL A 45 7.61 9.85 15.23
N ILE A 46 8.08 10.96 15.81
CA ILE A 46 7.73 12.33 15.33
C ILE A 46 8.18 12.54 13.88
N LEU A 47 9.39 12.07 13.54
CA LEU A 47 9.91 12.17 12.19
C LEU A 47 9.09 11.32 11.20
N ALA A 48 8.66 10.12 11.60
CA ALA A 48 7.84 9.24 10.78
C ALA A 48 6.46 9.85 10.50
N GLU A 49 5.79 10.37 11.53
CA GLU A 49 4.50 11.05 11.42
C GLU A 49 4.60 12.27 10.48
N PHE A 50 5.67 13.07 10.62
CA PHE A 50 5.89 14.24 9.76
C PHE A 50 6.15 13.87 8.30
N LEU A 51 6.98 12.85 8.04
CA LEU A 51 7.25 12.36 6.69
C LEU A 51 6.00 11.74 6.07
N THR A 52 5.22 10.99 6.85
CA THR A 52 3.93 10.43 6.42
C THR A 52 3.02 11.53 5.89
N LEU A 53 2.95 12.65 6.61
CA LEU A 53 2.12 13.78 6.21
C LEU A 53 2.59 14.40 4.88
N ILE A 54 3.90 14.57 4.69
CA ILE A 54 4.47 15.09 3.43
C ILE A 54 4.17 14.15 2.26
N LEU A 55 4.41 12.86 2.46
CA LEU A 55 4.31 11.83 1.42
C LEU A 55 2.86 11.44 1.12
N SER A 56 1.92 11.72 2.03
CA SER A 56 0.49 11.45 1.84
C SER A 56 -0.12 12.13 0.61
N VAL A 57 0.55 13.14 0.04
CA VAL A 57 0.12 13.79 -1.20
C VAL A 57 0.26 12.83 -2.41
N GLY A 58 1.21 11.89 -2.37
CA GLY A 58 1.45 10.94 -3.46
C GLY A 58 2.13 11.52 -4.70
N GLU A 59 2.72 12.71 -4.61
CA GLU A 59 3.54 13.27 -5.69
C GLU A 59 4.95 12.68 -5.68
N THR A 60 5.50 12.44 -6.88
CA THR A 60 6.87 11.93 -7.04
C THR A 60 7.89 12.94 -6.53
N LEU A 61 8.79 12.46 -5.66
CA LEU A 61 9.86 13.28 -5.10
C LEU A 61 10.94 13.64 -6.14
N PRO A 62 11.67 14.75 -5.93
CA PRO A 62 12.87 15.05 -6.72
C PRO A 62 13.92 13.94 -6.63
N ILE A 63 14.67 13.72 -7.72
CA ILE A 63 15.64 12.61 -7.82
C ILE A 63 16.70 12.66 -6.70
N SER A 64 17.12 13.86 -6.29
CA SER A 64 18.07 14.07 -5.19
C SER A 64 17.61 13.48 -3.86
N CYS A 65 16.30 13.34 -3.64
CA CYS A 65 15.76 12.77 -2.41
C CYS A 65 16.02 11.25 -2.33
N PHE A 66 16.16 10.56 -3.48
CA PHE A 66 16.44 9.12 -3.52
C PHE A 66 17.89 8.77 -3.17
N GLU A 67 18.79 9.74 -3.02
CA GLU A 67 20.10 9.50 -2.41
C GLU A 67 19.97 9.08 -0.93
N PHE A 68 18.92 9.54 -0.24
CA PHE A 68 18.67 9.28 1.18
C PHE A 68 17.51 8.32 1.40
N MET A 69 16.46 8.44 0.59
CA MET A 69 15.29 7.54 0.58
C MET A 69 15.48 6.46 -0.48
N ASN A 70 16.54 5.68 -0.34
CA ASN A 70 16.88 4.58 -1.23
C ASN A 70 16.33 3.24 -0.70
N VAL A 71 16.79 2.13 -1.26
CA VAL A 71 16.43 0.78 -0.81
C VAL A 71 16.87 0.51 0.63
N ASP A 72 17.99 1.08 1.09
CA ASP A 72 18.47 0.91 2.47
C ASP A 72 17.52 1.56 3.47
N PHE A 73 16.98 2.74 3.13
CA PHE A 73 15.96 3.42 3.93
C PHE A 73 14.70 2.55 4.08
N VAL A 74 14.19 2.01 2.97
CA VAL A 74 13.03 1.10 2.99
C VAL A 74 13.35 -0.15 3.81
N THR A 75 14.52 -0.75 3.62
CA THR A 75 14.95 -1.95 4.36
C THR A 75 15.03 -1.67 5.86
N LYS A 76 15.47 -0.47 6.26
CA LYS A 76 15.51 -0.04 7.65
C LYS A 76 14.11 0.10 8.24
N ILE A 77 13.17 0.73 7.53
CA ILE A 77 11.75 0.82 7.95
C ILE A 77 11.17 -0.57 8.13
N LEU A 78 11.37 -1.47 7.16
CA LEU A 78 10.85 -2.83 7.23
C LEU A 78 11.46 -3.62 8.40
N SER A 79 12.73 -3.41 8.70
CA SER A 79 13.38 -4.02 9.87
C SER A 79 12.76 -3.50 11.17
N ASP A 80 12.44 -2.20 11.24
CA ASP A 80 11.76 -1.60 12.39
C ASP A 80 10.29 -2.06 12.53
N ILE A 81 9.68 -2.60 11.47
CA ILE A 81 8.31 -3.18 11.51
C ILE A 81 8.37 -4.64 11.97
N GLU A 82 9.26 -5.45 11.39
CA GLU A 82 9.25 -6.90 11.53
C GLU A 82 10.13 -7.44 12.66
N ASP A 83 11.27 -6.79 12.93
CA ASP A 83 12.33 -7.39 13.75
C ASP A 83 12.23 -6.99 15.23
N ASN A 84 11.18 -6.27 15.64
CA ASN A 84 10.95 -5.88 17.03
C ASN A 84 10.48 -7.08 17.88
N GLN A 85 11.38 -7.56 18.74
CA GLN A 85 11.13 -8.71 19.62
C GLN A 85 10.37 -8.35 20.92
N GLN A 86 10.24 -7.06 21.26
CA GLN A 86 9.62 -6.61 22.51
C GLN A 86 8.25 -5.99 22.22
N LYS A 87 7.23 -6.48 22.93
CA LYS A 87 5.84 -6.03 22.82
C LYS A 87 5.50 -5.06 23.94
N SER A 88 6.07 -3.88 23.93
CA SER A 88 5.55 -2.77 24.74
C SER A 88 4.53 -1.96 23.92
N SER A 89 3.62 -1.25 24.59
CA SER A 89 2.66 -0.34 23.93
C SER A 89 3.36 0.78 23.12
N TYR A 90 4.58 1.17 23.51
CA TYR A 90 5.38 2.13 22.76
C TYR A 90 5.95 1.55 21.45
N ASP A 91 6.22 0.24 21.41
CA ASP A 91 6.68 -0.46 20.20
C ASP A 91 5.55 -0.59 19.18
N GLU A 92 4.31 -0.80 19.63
CA GLU A 92 3.12 -0.85 18.77
C GLU A 92 2.90 0.48 18.04
N LYS A 93 2.96 1.61 18.76
CA LYS A 93 2.83 2.93 18.13
C LYS A 93 3.94 3.17 17.10
N LYS A 94 5.17 2.75 17.41
CA LYS A 94 6.29 2.89 16.47
C LYS A 94 6.03 2.09 15.19
N ILE A 95 5.59 0.84 15.32
CA ILE A 95 5.27 -0.03 14.17
C ILE A 95 4.17 0.62 13.32
N GLU A 96 3.09 1.11 13.93
CA GLU A 96 2.01 1.81 13.22
C GLU A 96 2.56 3.01 12.42
N CYS A 97 3.41 3.83 13.04
CA CYS A 97 4.00 4.99 12.37
C CYS A 97 4.92 4.59 11.20
N MET A 98 5.67 3.50 11.33
CA MET A 98 6.53 2.99 10.26
C MET A 98 5.72 2.41 9.11
N ILE A 99 4.62 1.71 9.39
CA ILE A 99 3.68 1.22 8.37
C ILE A 99 3.08 2.42 7.62
N ASN A 100 2.60 3.45 8.33
CA ASN A 100 2.03 4.65 7.70
C ASN A 100 3.06 5.39 6.83
N LEU A 101 4.31 5.46 7.30
CA LEU A 101 5.41 6.02 6.52
C LEU A 101 5.67 5.23 5.25
N LEU A 102 5.70 3.89 5.33
CA LEU A 102 5.91 3.02 4.18
C LEU A 102 4.76 3.14 3.17
N LEU A 103 3.51 3.14 3.65
CA LEU A 103 2.30 3.32 2.85
C LEU A 103 2.32 4.65 2.09
N SER A 104 2.59 5.75 2.80
CA SER A 104 2.65 7.08 2.21
C SER A 104 3.80 7.23 1.21
N TYR A 105 4.98 6.67 1.52
CA TYR A 105 6.12 6.65 0.61
C TYR A 105 5.82 5.88 -0.68
N ASN A 106 5.05 4.79 -0.59
CA ASN A 106 4.70 3.99 -1.75
C ASN A 106 3.75 4.69 -2.73
N LEU A 107 2.93 5.65 -2.27
CA LEU A 107 1.95 6.36 -3.11
C LEU A 107 2.56 7.02 -4.35
N GLN A 108 3.81 7.45 -4.25
CA GLN A 108 4.50 8.22 -5.29
C GLN A 108 4.92 7.39 -6.53
N PHE A 109 4.97 6.06 -6.40
CA PHE A 109 5.45 5.18 -7.46
C PHE A 109 4.30 4.73 -8.35
N SER A 110 4.38 5.06 -9.64
CA SER A 110 3.39 4.64 -10.64
C SER A 110 3.76 3.33 -11.34
N GLU A 111 5.06 3.01 -11.41
CA GLU A 111 5.58 1.82 -12.09
C GLU A 111 6.22 0.86 -11.10
N ILE A 112 5.94 -0.44 -11.26
CA ILE A 112 6.42 -1.52 -10.38
C ILE A 112 7.96 -1.63 -10.43
N GLU A 113 8.55 -1.54 -11.62
CA GLU A 113 10.01 -1.72 -11.82
C GLU A 113 10.86 -0.64 -11.16
N SER A 114 10.34 0.59 -11.10
CA SER A 114 11.01 1.72 -10.45
C SER A 114 10.70 1.80 -8.95
N ASN A 115 9.74 1.01 -8.45
CA ASN A 115 9.24 1.10 -7.09
C ASN A 115 10.30 0.64 -6.07
N ILE A 116 10.86 1.61 -5.34
CA ILE A 116 11.91 1.37 -4.32
C ILE A 116 11.35 0.60 -3.13
N THR A 117 10.06 0.81 -2.80
CA THR A 117 9.37 0.07 -1.73
C THR A 117 9.36 -1.43 -2.02
N LEU A 118 8.98 -1.81 -3.24
CA LEU A 118 8.95 -3.22 -3.66
C LEU A 118 10.35 -3.82 -3.73
N LYS A 119 11.35 -3.06 -4.18
CA LYS A 119 12.76 -3.49 -4.15
C LYS A 119 13.22 -3.84 -2.73
N GLY A 120 12.83 -3.04 -1.73
CA GLY A 120 13.13 -3.33 -0.32
C GLY A 120 12.38 -4.56 0.20
N LEU A 121 11.10 -4.72 -0.15
CA LEU A 121 10.30 -5.89 0.21
C LEU A 121 10.85 -7.19 -0.40
N ALA A 122 11.28 -7.15 -1.66
CA ALA A 122 11.84 -8.31 -2.35
C ALA A 122 13.14 -8.84 -1.73
N LEU A 123 13.84 -8.03 -0.92
CA LEU A 123 15.03 -8.47 -0.18
C LEU A 123 14.69 -9.23 1.11
N ARG A 124 13.43 -9.18 1.57
CA ARG A 124 13.01 -9.81 2.82
C ARG A 124 12.61 -11.26 2.60
N LYS A 125 12.83 -12.05 3.64
CA LYS A 125 12.34 -13.43 3.74
C LYS A 125 10.95 -13.51 4.38
N ASN A 126 10.58 -12.49 5.16
CA ASN A 126 9.34 -12.43 5.90
C ASN A 126 8.88 -10.96 6.03
N ALA A 127 7.58 -10.74 5.91
CA ALA A 127 6.90 -9.47 6.12
C ALA A 127 5.57 -9.66 6.88
N LYS A 128 5.54 -10.62 7.83
CA LYS A 128 4.33 -11.04 8.54
C LYS A 128 3.62 -9.89 9.25
N VAL A 129 4.35 -9.08 10.02
CA VAL A 129 3.73 -7.99 10.78
C VAL A 129 3.11 -6.97 9.83
N LEU A 130 3.82 -6.65 8.74
CA LEU A 130 3.32 -5.77 7.71
C LEU A 130 2.08 -6.35 7.03
N THR A 131 2.12 -7.59 6.52
CA THR A 131 1.00 -8.19 5.77
C THR A 131 -0.23 -8.33 6.64
N GLU A 132 -0.11 -8.79 7.89
CA GLU A 132 -1.23 -8.88 8.84
C GLU A 132 -1.87 -7.51 9.08
N ASN A 133 -1.07 -6.46 9.28
CA ASN A 133 -1.59 -5.11 9.49
C ASN A 133 -2.25 -4.55 8.23
N LEU A 134 -1.70 -4.79 7.04
CA LEU A 134 -2.31 -4.39 5.78
C LEU A 134 -3.67 -5.08 5.57
N MET A 135 -3.76 -6.37 5.90
CA MET A 135 -5.01 -7.12 5.84
C MET A 135 -6.06 -6.55 6.80
N ILE A 136 -5.68 -6.25 8.04
CA ILE A 136 -6.58 -5.61 9.02
C ILE A 136 -7.08 -4.26 8.52
N LEU A 137 -6.17 -3.40 8.03
CA LEU A 137 -6.52 -2.08 7.51
C LEU A 137 -7.45 -2.16 6.29
N LEU A 138 -7.22 -3.12 5.40
CA LEU A 138 -8.07 -3.37 4.24
C LEU A 138 -9.47 -3.81 4.66
N ILE A 139 -9.56 -4.78 5.57
CA ILE A 139 -10.85 -5.33 6.04
C ILE A 139 -11.68 -4.26 6.77
N LEU A 140 -11.01 -3.37 7.51
CA LEU A 140 -11.62 -2.24 8.19
C LEU A 140 -11.87 -1.04 7.26
N GLU A 141 -11.51 -1.14 5.97
CA GLU A 141 -11.61 -0.09 4.96
C GLU A 141 -11.02 1.25 5.43
N LYS A 142 -9.94 1.18 6.23
CA LYS A 142 -9.29 2.33 6.85
C LYS A 142 -7.99 2.64 6.14
N ASP A 143 -7.89 3.83 5.56
CA ASP A 143 -6.63 4.38 5.06
C ASP A 143 -5.97 5.28 6.13
N PRO A 144 -4.85 4.84 6.74
CA PRO A 144 -4.19 5.62 7.79
C PRO A 144 -3.38 6.81 7.25
N VAL A 145 -3.15 6.90 5.93
CA VAL A 145 -2.33 7.94 5.29
C VAL A 145 -3.18 9.15 4.88
N GLN A 146 -4.48 8.98 4.65
CA GLN A 146 -5.40 10.06 4.23
C GLN A 146 -5.80 11.01 5.37
N VAL A 147 -4.81 11.59 6.06
CA VAL A 147 -5.03 12.56 7.14
C VAL A 147 -5.40 13.94 6.58
N LEU A 148 -4.92 14.28 5.37
CA LEU A 148 -5.16 15.56 4.73
C LEU A 148 -6.45 15.56 3.90
N LYS A 149 -7.33 16.56 4.13
CA LYS A 149 -8.52 16.80 3.28
C LYS A 149 -8.12 17.51 1.99
N LEU A 150 -7.47 16.78 1.10
CA LEU A 150 -7.04 17.27 -0.21
C LEU A 150 -8.23 17.37 -1.17
N LYS A 151 -8.20 18.35 -2.10
CA LYS A 151 -9.22 18.50 -3.15
C LYS A 151 -9.25 17.32 -4.11
N LYS A 152 -8.08 16.79 -4.46
CA LYS A 152 -7.91 15.54 -5.20
C LYS A 152 -7.30 14.54 -4.23
N LYS A 153 -8.06 13.52 -3.84
CA LYS A 153 -7.55 12.47 -2.97
C LYS A 153 -6.63 11.55 -3.79
N PRO A 154 -5.47 11.15 -3.25
CA PRO A 154 -4.69 10.06 -3.84
C PRO A 154 -5.47 8.75 -3.75
N LYS A 155 -4.97 7.70 -4.43
CA LYS A 155 -5.50 6.34 -4.27
C LYS A 155 -5.40 5.91 -2.81
N ASN A 156 -6.26 4.98 -2.40
CA ASN A 156 -6.16 4.34 -1.08
C ASN A 156 -4.76 3.73 -0.92
N SER A 157 -4.03 4.15 0.11
CA SER A 157 -2.63 3.77 0.30
C SER A 157 -2.46 2.27 0.57
N VAL A 158 -3.41 1.67 1.28
CA VAL A 158 -3.43 0.25 1.64
C VAL A 158 -3.72 -0.60 0.40
N GLU A 159 -4.78 -0.26 -0.34
CA GLU A 159 -5.11 -0.95 -1.60
C GLU A 159 -3.99 -0.83 -2.62
N LYS A 160 -3.37 0.35 -2.74
CA LYS A 160 -2.22 0.54 -3.64
C LYS A 160 -1.06 -0.35 -3.22
N MET A 161 -0.69 -0.34 -1.94
CA MET A 161 0.41 -1.16 -1.43
C MET A 161 0.16 -2.66 -1.68
N LEU A 162 -1.04 -3.15 -1.38
CA LEU A 162 -1.37 -4.56 -1.59
C LEU A 162 -1.36 -4.93 -3.08
N ASN A 163 -1.91 -4.08 -3.95
CA ASN A 163 -1.83 -4.28 -5.39
C ASN A 163 -0.38 -4.34 -5.87
N ASP A 164 0.46 -3.40 -5.44
CA ASP A 164 1.88 -3.37 -5.81
C ASP A 164 2.63 -4.61 -5.33
N ILE A 165 2.36 -5.08 -4.09
CA ILE A 165 2.97 -6.30 -3.53
C ILE A 165 2.55 -7.53 -4.33
N LEU A 166 1.28 -7.63 -4.70
CA LEU A 166 0.75 -8.78 -5.44
C LEU A 166 1.07 -8.73 -6.93
N ALA A 167 1.48 -7.59 -7.48
CA ALA A 167 1.80 -7.45 -8.90
C ALA A 167 3.15 -8.08 -9.29
N ASP A 168 4.07 -8.28 -8.34
CA ASP A 168 5.32 -9.03 -8.55
C ASP A 168 5.31 -10.35 -7.76
N SER A 169 5.63 -11.45 -8.44
CA SER A 169 5.64 -12.79 -7.83
C SER A 169 6.63 -12.92 -6.67
N LYS A 170 7.75 -12.15 -6.66
CA LYS A 170 8.70 -12.20 -5.54
C LYS A 170 8.11 -11.60 -4.27
N THR A 171 7.45 -10.44 -4.37
CA THR A 171 6.81 -9.77 -3.23
C THR A 171 5.50 -10.45 -2.83
N ALA A 172 4.76 -11.03 -3.78
CA ALA A 172 3.53 -11.76 -3.51
C ALA A 172 3.75 -12.98 -2.58
N LYS A 173 4.93 -13.62 -2.66
CA LYS A 173 5.33 -14.73 -1.77
C LYS A 173 5.48 -14.34 -0.29
N LEU A 174 5.48 -13.05 0.03
CA LEU A 174 5.50 -12.58 1.42
C LEU A 174 4.14 -12.77 2.10
N LEU A 175 3.05 -12.86 1.35
CA LEU A 175 1.74 -13.21 1.91
C LEU A 175 1.68 -14.71 2.16
N TYR A 176 1.23 -15.10 3.36
CA TYR A 176 0.97 -16.50 3.65
C TYR A 176 -0.28 -16.97 2.92
N ILE A 177 -0.36 -18.28 2.69
CA ILE A 177 -1.50 -18.96 2.10
C ILE A 177 -2.82 -18.53 2.77
N ASN A 178 -2.85 -18.56 4.10
CA ASN A 178 -4.04 -18.17 4.87
C ASN A 178 -4.41 -16.70 4.66
N ASP A 179 -3.43 -15.81 4.50
CA ASP A 179 -3.68 -14.39 4.25
C ASP A 179 -4.34 -14.20 2.87
N VAL A 180 -3.88 -14.98 1.87
CA VAL A 180 -4.47 -14.98 0.51
C VAL A 180 -5.90 -15.50 0.53
N GLU A 181 -6.20 -16.57 1.28
CA GLU A 181 -7.57 -17.08 1.42
C GLU A 181 -8.52 -16.05 2.04
N VAL A 182 -8.07 -15.37 3.11
CA VAL A 182 -8.82 -14.27 3.75
C VAL A 182 -9.00 -13.10 2.80
N LEU A 183 -7.99 -12.78 1.99
CA LEU A 183 -8.07 -11.73 0.99
C LEU A 183 -9.07 -12.06 -0.11
N VAL A 184 -9.09 -13.30 -0.59
CA VAL A 184 -10.07 -13.78 -1.58
C VAL A 184 -11.49 -13.72 -1.01
N ASP A 185 -11.68 -14.12 0.24
CA ASP A 185 -12.96 -14.00 0.94
C ASP A 185 -13.46 -12.55 0.99
N PHE A 186 -12.55 -11.64 1.29
CA PHE A 186 -12.83 -10.21 1.29
C PHE A 186 -13.18 -9.70 -0.10
N ILE A 187 -12.40 -10.05 -1.14
CA ILE A 187 -12.63 -9.64 -2.52
C ILE A 187 -13.99 -10.14 -3.02
N ILE A 188 -14.33 -11.42 -2.83
CA ILE A 188 -15.63 -11.97 -3.23
C ILE A 188 -16.76 -11.17 -2.57
N ARG A 189 -16.64 -10.89 -1.27
CA ARG A 189 -17.63 -10.07 -0.55
C ARG A 189 -17.75 -8.67 -1.13
N GLN A 190 -16.64 -8.02 -1.48
CA GLN A 190 -16.66 -6.69 -2.07
C GLN A 190 -17.27 -6.70 -3.48
N LEU A 191 -16.90 -7.67 -4.32
CA LEU A 191 -17.45 -7.78 -5.68
C LEU A 191 -18.97 -8.00 -5.69
N LEU A 192 -19.52 -8.68 -4.67
CA LEU A 192 -20.97 -8.89 -4.52
C LEU A 192 -21.72 -7.67 -3.97
N ASN A 193 -21.06 -6.82 -3.18
CA ASN A 193 -21.70 -5.73 -2.45
C ASN A 193 -21.47 -4.36 -3.10
N VAL A 194 -20.36 -4.17 -3.82
CA VAL A 194 -20.01 -2.90 -4.44
C VAL A 194 -20.88 -2.69 -5.69
N PRO A 195 -21.61 -1.56 -5.78
CA PRO A 195 -22.44 -1.28 -6.93
C PRO A 195 -21.59 -1.09 -8.20
N SER A 196 -22.19 -1.45 -9.33
CA SER A 196 -21.57 -1.47 -10.66
C SER A 196 -21.06 -0.12 -11.18
N GLU A 197 -21.32 0.98 -10.48
CA GLU A 197 -20.94 2.35 -10.87
C GLU A 197 -19.67 2.85 -10.15
N GLU A 198 -19.10 2.06 -9.24
CA GLU A 198 -17.97 2.49 -8.42
C GLU A 198 -16.61 1.97 -8.94
N MET A 199 -15.65 2.89 -9.07
CA MET A 199 -14.25 2.59 -9.40
C MET A 199 -13.58 1.61 -8.40
N ALA A 200 -14.16 1.44 -7.21
CA ALA A 200 -13.71 0.49 -6.21
C ALA A 200 -13.77 -0.97 -6.73
N ARG A 201 -14.78 -1.29 -7.56
CA ARG A 201 -14.92 -2.63 -8.16
C ARG A 201 -13.71 -2.98 -9.02
N THR A 202 -13.29 -2.05 -9.88
CA THR A 202 -12.10 -2.20 -10.73
C THR A 202 -10.83 -2.43 -9.89
N SER A 203 -10.68 -1.71 -8.78
CA SER A 203 -9.54 -1.91 -7.87
C SER A 203 -9.50 -3.32 -7.26
N TYR A 204 -10.66 -3.87 -6.87
CA TYR A 204 -10.74 -5.24 -6.33
C TYR A 204 -10.56 -6.31 -7.40
N LEU A 205 -11.00 -6.06 -8.63
CA LEU A 205 -10.73 -6.96 -9.77
C LEU A 205 -9.24 -6.98 -10.12
N GLU A 206 -8.55 -5.84 -10.08
CA GLU A 206 -7.10 -5.79 -10.29
C GLU A 206 -6.35 -6.57 -9.19
N LEU A 207 -6.80 -6.43 -7.93
CA LEU A 207 -6.26 -7.20 -6.81
C LEU A 207 -6.48 -8.70 -7.00
N CYS A 208 -7.67 -9.09 -7.45
CA CYS A 208 -8.03 -10.46 -7.79
C CYS A 208 -7.12 -11.02 -8.88
N LYS A 209 -6.93 -10.28 -9.98
CA LYS A 209 -6.02 -10.65 -11.08
C LYS A 209 -4.62 -10.92 -10.56
N ASN A 210 -4.09 -10.01 -9.76
CA ASN A 210 -2.74 -10.12 -9.20
C ASN A 210 -2.57 -11.34 -8.29
N ILE A 211 -3.59 -11.68 -7.48
CA ILE A 211 -3.60 -12.92 -6.69
C ILE A 211 -3.53 -14.15 -7.60
N ILE A 212 -4.41 -14.24 -8.59
CA ILE A 212 -4.46 -15.39 -9.51
C ILE A 212 -3.12 -15.55 -10.25
N PHE A 213 -2.51 -14.45 -10.68
CA PHE A 213 -1.33 -14.49 -11.54
C PHE A 213 -0.02 -14.74 -10.81
N ASN A 214 0.12 -14.26 -9.58
CA ASN A 214 1.40 -14.16 -8.90
C ASN A 214 1.50 -15.00 -7.61
N THR A 215 0.40 -15.64 -7.17
CA THR A 215 0.36 -16.51 -5.98
C THR A 215 0.05 -17.97 -6.33
N GLU A 216 0.10 -18.85 -5.32
CA GLU A 216 -0.25 -20.28 -5.46
C GLU A 216 -1.76 -20.56 -5.31
N TYR A 217 -2.61 -19.53 -5.37
CA TYR A 217 -4.06 -19.61 -5.14
C TYR A 217 -4.75 -20.71 -5.96
N LEU A 218 -4.40 -20.87 -7.24
CA LEU A 218 -5.01 -21.86 -8.13
C LEU A 218 -4.74 -23.31 -7.73
N ASN A 219 -3.67 -23.57 -6.97
CA ASN A 219 -3.39 -24.91 -6.45
C ASN A 219 -4.35 -25.28 -5.30
N GLN A 220 -4.74 -24.29 -4.51
CA GLN A 220 -5.63 -24.48 -3.35
C GLN A 220 -7.10 -24.44 -3.72
N ARG A 221 -7.44 -23.66 -4.76
CA ARG A 221 -8.81 -23.50 -5.27
C ARG A 221 -9.80 -23.02 -4.21
N HIS A 222 -9.34 -22.25 -3.22
CA HIS A 222 -10.18 -21.71 -2.15
C HIS A 222 -11.30 -20.83 -2.72
N LYS A 223 -12.56 -21.27 -2.55
CA LYS A 223 -13.77 -20.62 -3.10
C LYS A 223 -13.72 -20.28 -4.59
N LEU A 224 -12.95 -21.03 -5.38
CA LEU A 224 -12.74 -20.76 -6.80
C LEU A 224 -14.05 -20.68 -7.60
N SER A 225 -14.99 -21.59 -7.32
CA SER A 225 -16.30 -21.63 -7.99
C SER A 225 -17.15 -20.37 -7.71
N TYR A 226 -17.10 -19.86 -6.48
CA TYR A 226 -17.82 -18.64 -6.11
C TYR A 226 -17.19 -17.42 -6.78
N LEU A 227 -15.85 -17.35 -6.78
CA LEU A 227 -15.13 -16.27 -7.44
C LEU A 227 -15.47 -16.23 -8.94
N ASN A 228 -15.37 -17.38 -9.61
CA ASN A 228 -15.69 -17.52 -11.03
C ASN A 228 -17.12 -17.10 -11.34
N LYS A 229 -18.09 -17.53 -10.52
CA LYS A 229 -19.48 -17.09 -10.64
C LYS A 229 -19.61 -15.56 -10.56
N CYS A 230 -18.92 -14.92 -9.61
CA CYS A 230 -18.92 -13.45 -9.50
C CYS A 230 -18.35 -12.79 -10.77
N LEU A 231 -17.24 -13.31 -11.31
CA LEU A 231 -16.64 -12.78 -12.54
C LEU A 231 -17.56 -12.93 -13.75
N GLN A 232 -18.24 -14.08 -13.89
CA GLN A 232 -19.22 -14.31 -14.96
C GLN A 232 -20.44 -13.39 -14.82
N GLU A 233 -20.96 -13.18 -13.61
CA GLU A 233 -22.05 -12.24 -13.35
C GLU A 233 -21.67 -10.81 -13.77
N ILE A 234 -20.42 -10.39 -13.50
CA ILE A 234 -19.92 -9.07 -13.93
C ILE A 234 -19.79 -8.96 -15.46
N LEU A 235 -19.43 -10.03 -16.18
CA LEU A 235 -19.35 -10.01 -17.65
C LEU A 235 -20.72 -9.80 -18.31
N VAL A 236 -21.77 -10.36 -17.72
CA VAL A 236 -23.15 -10.28 -18.24
C VAL A 236 -23.82 -8.96 -17.85
N ASP A 237 -23.33 -8.26 -16.83
CA ASP A 237 -23.89 -6.98 -16.38
C ASP A 237 -23.62 -5.84 -17.36
N ASP A 238 -24.67 -5.45 -18.09
CA ASP A 238 -24.66 -4.35 -19.07
C ASP A 238 -24.75 -2.94 -18.44
N SER A 239 -24.96 -2.82 -17.13
CA SER A 239 -25.33 -1.56 -16.48
C SER A 239 -24.16 -0.68 -16.00
N SER A 240 -22.92 -1.14 -16.12
CA SER A 240 -21.78 -0.49 -15.45
C SER A 240 -21.04 0.57 -16.26
N CYS A 241 -20.64 1.67 -15.61
CA CYS A 241 -19.83 2.73 -16.23
C CYS A 241 -18.33 2.35 -16.34
N THR A 242 -17.85 1.42 -15.51
CA THR A 242 -16.49 0.84 -15.54
C THR A 242 -16.41 -0.43 -16.40
N LYS A 243 -17.48 -0.82 -17.10
CA LYS A 243 -17.62 -2.11 -17.80
C LYS A 243 -16.40 -2.47 -18.62
N ASN A 244 -15.93 -1.55 -19.47
CA ASN A 244 -14.84 -1.84 -20.39
C ASN A 244 -13.53 -2.18 -19.66
N GLN A 245 -13.27 -1.57 -18.50
CA GLN A 245 -12.07 -1.86 -17.70
C GLN A 245 -12.23 -3.19 -16.97
N ASP A 246 -13.38 -3.40 -16.35
CA ASP A 246 -13.67 -4.60 -15.58
C ASP A 246 -13.69 -5.85 -16.47
N VAL A 247 -14.33 -5.77 -17.64
CA VAL A 247 -14.35 -6.83 -18.66
C VAL A 247 -12.93 -7.11 -19.17
N CYS A 248 -12.14 -6.08 -19.46
CA CYS A 248 -10.75 -6.27 -19.92
C CYS A 248 -9.92 -7.05 -18.89
N ILE A 249 -10.03 -6.70 -17.60
CA ILE A 249 -9.33 -7.41 -16.52
C ILE A 249 -9.79 -8.88 -16.44
N ILE A 250 -11.09 -9.14 -16.56
CA ILE A 250 -11.65 -10.50 -16.49
C ILE A 250 -11.22 -11.33 -17.71
N GLU A 251 -11.22 -10.74 -18.90
CA GLU A 251 -10.75 -11.38 -20.13
C GLU A 251 -9.26 -11.71 -20.05
N GLU A 252 -8.44 -10.84 -19.47
CA GLU A 252 -7.02 -11.14 -19.18
C GLU A 252 -6.89 -12.36 -18.27
N ILE A 253 -7.70 -12.44 -17.21
CA ILE A 253 -7.70 -13.57 -16.27
C ILE A 253 -8.00 -14.89 -17.01
N TYR A 254 -9.10 -14.94 -17.75
CA TYR A 254 -9.50 -16.15 -18.47
C TYR A 254 -8.57 -16.50 -19.63
N SER A 255 -7.95 -15.52 -20.27
CA SER A 255 -6.98 -15.76 -21.33
C SER A 255 -5.72 -16.44 -20.81
N LYS A 256 -5.27 -16.07 -19.61
CA LYS A 256 -4.09 -16.69 -18.98
C LYS A 256 -4.41 -18.01 -18.29
N HIS A 257 -5.62 -18.15 -17.75
CA HIS A 257 -6.09 -19.31 -17.01
C HIS A 257 -7.44 -19.82 -17.55
N PRO A 258 -7.46 -20.44 -18.74
CA PRO A 258 -8.68 -20.95 -19.37
C PRO A 258 -9.35 -22.06 -18.55
N GLU A 259 -8.61 -22.76 -17.68
CA GLU A 259 -9.14 -23.75 -16.74
C GLU A 259 -10.18 -23.19 -15.76
N LEU A 260 -10.29 -21.87 -15.64
CA LEU A 260 -11.34 -21.21 -14.86
C LEU A 260 -12.68 -21.19 -15.58
N LEU A 261 -12.76 -21.48 -16.88
CA LEU A 261 -14.03 -21.53 -17.62
C LEU A 261 -14.71 -22.90 -17.58
N GLU A 262 -14.03 -23.93 -17.05
CA GLU A 262 -14.54 -25.30 -16.88
C GLU A 262 -15.29 -25.49 -15.55
#